data_AF-A0A8B6HE15-F1
#
_entry.id   AF-A0A8B6HE15-F1
#
_cell.length_a   1.000
_cell.length_b   1.000
_cell.length_c   1.000
_cell.angle_alpha   90.00
_cell.angle_beta   90.00
_cell.angle_gamma   90.00
#
_symmetry.space_group_name_H-M   'P 1'
#
loop_
_entity.id
_entity.type
_entity.pdbx_description
1 polymer ?
#
loop_
_entity_poly.entity_id
_entity_poly.type
_entity_poly.pdbx_seq_one_letter_code
_entity_poly.pdbx_strand_id
1 'polypeptide(L)'
;GVLLDVNQTGATYLYHKDKHYDTGFDTGDKSIQCGRHNDVFKLWLMWRSKGDAGFKDQIDLFFTLSKYLVGEIKKRPRFQLVLEELSVAIFKATCRRVAILPTTELALIVTQLFPCTQSNTCLAA
;
A
#
# COMPACT_ATOMS: atom_id res chain seq x y z
N GLY A 1 -4.69 -27.85 11.15
CA GLY A 1 -3.91 -27.01 10.21
C GLY A 1 -3.36 -25.85 11.00
N VAL A 2 -2.06 -25.53 10.87
CA VAL A 2 -1.28 -24.81 11.91
C VAL A 2 -2.00 -23.61 12.55
N LEU A 3 -2.64 -22.73 11.75
CA LEU A 3 -3.36 -21.57 12.28
C LEU A 3 -4.59 -21.91 13.12
N LEU A 4 -5.34 -22.94 12.74
CA LEU A 4 -6.46 -23.44 13.51
C LEU A 4 -5.97 -24.09 14.80
N ASP A 5 -4.93 -24.92 14.72
CA ASP A 5 -4.48 -25.72 15.86
C ASP A 5 -3.95 -24.85 17.02
N VAL A 6 -3.36 -23.70 16.70
CA VAL A 6 -2.79 -22.75 17.66
C VAL A 6 -3.82 -21.75 18.20
N ASN A 7 -4.76 -21.28 17.37
CA ASN A 7 -5.65 -20.18 17.75
C ASN A 7 -7.05 -20.65 18.18
N GLN A 8 -7.43 -21.90 17.91
CA GLN A 8 -8.76 -22.39 18.22
C GLN A 8 -9.04 -22.34 19.73
N THR A 9 -10.18 -21.74 20.08
CA THR A 9 -10.71 -21.77 21.45
C THR A 9 -11.96 -22.64 21.56
N GLY A 10 -12.60 -22.95 20.43
CA GLY A 10 -13.81 -23.79 20.39
C GLY A 10 -15.02 -23.10 21.03
N ALA A 11 -15.10 -21.77 20.92
CA ALA A 11 -16.18 -20.98 21.50
C ALA A 11 -17.55 -21.33 20.89
N THR A 12 -18.35 -22.08 21.66
CA THR A 12 -19.65 -22.62 21.22
C THR A 12 -20.67 -21.54 20.86
N TYR A 13 -20.58 -20.35 21.48
CA TYR A 13 -21.48 -19.23 21.23
C TYR A 13 -21.20 -18.46 19.93
N LEU A 14 -20.01 -18.65 19.34
CA LEU A 14 -19.58 -17.94 18.12
C LEU A 14 -19.53 -18.87 16.91
N TYR A 15 -19.03 -20.10 17.10
CA TYR A 15 -18.87 -21.11 16.05
C TYR A 15 -19.75 -22.34 16.31
N HIS A 16 -21.06 -22.17 16.16
CA HIS A 16 -22.04 -23.23 16.20
C HIS A 16 -21.79 -24.28 15.09
N LYS A 17 -21.82 -25.57 15.43
CA LYS A 17 -21.55 -26.68 14.48
C LYS A 17 -22.77 -27.13 13.68
N ASP A 18 -23.96 -26.71 14.10
CA ASP A 18 -25.28 -27.10 13.58
C ASP A 18 -25.85 -26.10 12.57
N LYS A 19 -24.99 -25.34 11.88
CA LYS A 19 -25.41 -24.36 10.88
C LYS A 19 -25.86 -25.03 9.57
N HIS A 20 -26.80 -24.40 8.87
CA HIS A 20 -27.31 -24.85 7.56
C HIS A 20 -26.32 -24.69 6.38
N TYR A 21 -25.05 -24.39 6.65
CA TYR A 21 -23.99 -24.22 5.66
C TYR A 21 -22.69 -24.87 6.16
N ASP A 22 -21.73 -25.05 5.26
CA ASP A 22 -20.43 -25.62 5.63
C ASP A 22 -19.66 -24.68 6.60
N THR A 23 -19.50 -25.13 7.84
CA THR A 23 -18.76 -24.40 8.89
C THR A 23 -17.27 -24.26 8.57
N GLY A 24 -16.74 -24.95 7.55
CA GLY A 24 -15.39 -24.75 7.04
C GLY A 24 -15.09 -23.32 6.54
N PHE A 25 -16.13 -22.55 6.16
CA PHE A 25 -16.02 -21.14 5.79
C PHE A 25 -15.87 -20.20 6.99
N ASP A 26 -16.18 -20.65 8.21
CA ASP A 26 -15.98 -19.87 9.42
C ASP A 26 -14.47 -19.85 9.77
N THR A 27 -13.81 -18.76 9.41
CA THR A 27 -12.34 -18.62 9.55
C THR A 27 -11.90 -17.98 10.87
N GLY A 28 -12.83 -17.73 11.78
CA GLY A 28 -12.56 -16.95 12.97
C GLY A 28 -11.66 -17.66 13.99
N ASP A 29 -11.84 -18.97 14.23
CA ASP A 29 -10.95 -19.79 15.08
C ASP A 29 -9.53 -19.97 14.51
N LYS A 30 -9.27 -19.51 13.27
CA LYS A 30 -7.93 -19.47 12.68
C LYS A 30 -7.18 -18.17 13.05
N SER A 31 -7.85 -17.21 13.67
CA SER A 31 -7.33 -15.90 14.04
C SER A 31 -7.34 -15.71 15.55
N ILE A 32 -6.42 -14.88 16.05
CA ILE A 32 -6.44 -14.43 17.45
C ILE A 32 -7.54 -13.38 17.70
N GLN A 33 -8.07 -12.76 16.64
CA GLN A 33 -9.08 -11.71 16.75
C GLN A 33 -10.50 -12.28 16.78
N CYS A 34 -11.33 -11.82 17.74
CA CYS A 34 -12.76 -12.15 17.78
C CYS A 34 -13.53 -11.42 16.66
N GLY A 35 -13.55 -10.08 16.72
CA GLY A 35 -14.15 -9.23 15.70
C GLY A 35 -13.09 -8.77 14.70
N ARG A 36 -13.38 -8.90 13.39
CA ARG A 36 -12.44 -8.54 12.33
C ARG A 36 -13.12 -7.69 11.26
N HIS A 37 -12.49 -6.57 10.91
CA HIS A 37 -12.93 -5.72 9.82
C HIS A 37 -12.70 -6.38 8.45
N ASN A 38 -13.57 -6.12 7.48
CA ASN A 38 -13.44 -6.69 6.13
C ASN A 38 -12.47 -5.86 5.26
N ASP A 39 -11.17 -6.09 5.46
CA ASP A 39 -10.13 -5.45 4.65
C ASP A 39 -9.89 -6.12 3.29
N VAL A 40 -10.44 -7.30 3.03
CA VAL A 40 -10.23 -8.00 1.75
C VAL A 40 -11.04 -7.37 0.63
N PHE A 41 -12.21 -6.79 0.94
CA PHE A 41 -13.10 -6.24 -0.07
C PHE A 41 -12.51 -5.03 -0.81
N LYS A 42 -11.85 -4.10 -0.09
CA LYS A 42 -11.14 -2.96 -0.71
C LYS A 42 -10.06 -3.43 -1.68
N LEU A 43 -9.28 -4.44 -1.29
CA LEU A 43 -8.23 -5.01 -2.14
C LEU A 43 -8.85 -5.69 -3.36
N TRP A 44 -9.89 -6.50 -3.16
CA TRP A 44 -10.58 -7.18 -4.25
C TRP A 44 -11.15 -6.19 -5.27
N LEU A 45 -11.83 -5.13 -4.83
CA LEU A 45 -12.36 -4.10 -5.73
C LEU A 45 -11.25 -3.42 -6.54
N MET A 46 -10.15 -3.04 -5.89
CA MET A 46 -8.99 -2.45 -6.58
C MET A 46 -8.40 -3.43 -7.60
N TRP A 47 -8.31 -4.71 -7.26
CA TRP A 47 -7.79 -5.76 -8.15
C TRP A 47 -8.72 -6.02 -9.33
N ARG A 48 -10.03 -6.00 -9.13
CA ARG A 48 -11.00 -6.08 -10.23
C ARG A 48 -10.92 -4.89 -11.18
N SER A 49 -10.60 -3.70 -10.67
CA SER A 49 -10.46 -2.48 -11.47
C SER A 49 -9.14 -2.44 -12.26
N LYS A 50 -8.01 -2.79 -11.63
CA LYS A 50 -6.67 -2.64 -12.23
C LYS A 50 -6.15 -3.92 -12.89
N GLY A 51 -6.56 -5.08 -12.40
CA GLY A 51 -5.95 -6.37 -12.76
C GLY A 51 -4.49 -6.48 -12.33
N ASP A 52 -3.87 -7.62 -12.64
CA ASP A 52 -2.46 -7.88 -12.32
C ASP A 52 -1.54 -6.91 -13.07
N ALA A 53 -1.82 -6.64 -14.35
CA ALA A 53 -1.05 -5.72 -15.17
C ALA A 53 -1.09 -4.28 -14.61
N GLY A 54 -2.25 -3.78 -14.19
CA GLY A 54 -2.35 -2.43 -13.64
C GLY A 54 -1.61 -2.27 -12.31
N PHE A 55 -1.58 -3.31 -11.47
CA PHE A 55 -0.73 -3.29 -10.27
C PHE A 55 0.76 -3.37 -10.59
N LYS A 56 1.14 -4.20 -11.57
CA LYS A 56 2.53 -4.27 -12.05
C LYS A 56 3.01 -2.90 -12.54
N ASP A 57 2.26 -2.26 -13.42
CA ASP A 57 2.62 -0.96 -13.99
C ASP A 57 2.72 0.11 -12.91
N GLN A 58 1.81 0.11 -11.94
CA GLN A 58 1.85 1.03 -10.80
C GLN A 58 3.09 0.82 -9.93
N ILE A 59 3.48 -0.43 -9.67
CA ILE A 59 4.69 -0.74 -8.91
C ILE A 59 5.94 -0.31 -9.71
N ASP A 60 6.02 -0.67 -10.99
CA ASP A 60 7.14 -0.31 -11.87
C ASP A 60 7.33 1.22 -11.96
N LEU A 61 6.22 1.98 -11.98
CA LEU A 61 6.24 3.44 -11.90
C LEU A 61 6.83 3.93 -10.57
N PHE A 62 6.42 3.39 -9.42
CA PHE A 62 6.97 3.79 -8.12
C PHE A 62 8.48 3.53 -8.02
N PHE A 63 8.96 2.40 -8.56
CA PHE A 63 10.40 2.13 -8.62
C PHE A 63 11.13 3.12 -9.54
N THR A 64 10.52 3.49 -10.67
CA THR A 64 11.08 4.48 -11.60
C THR A 64 11.19 5.86 -10.94
N LEU A 65 10.14 6.31 -10.26
CA LEU A 65 10.11 7.58 -9.53
C LEU A 65 11.11 7.59 -8.37
N SER A 66 11.25 6.48 -7.64
CA SER A 66 12.25 6.36 -6.58
C SER A 66 13.67 6.53 -7.11
N LYS A 67 14.01 5.86 -8.24
CA LYS A 67 15.33 6.00 -8.88
C LYS A 67 15.58 7.43 -9.36
N TYR A 68 14.57 8.08 -9.93
CA TYR A 68 14.63 9.47 -10.33
C TYR A 68 14.94 10.38 -9.13
N LEU A 69 14.18 10.24 -8.03
CA LEU A 69 14.39 11.01 -6.81
C LEU A 69 15.79 10.82 -6.22
N VAL A 70 16.30 9.59 -6.18
CA VAL A 70 17.66 9.29 -5.73
C VAL A 70 18.70 9.98 -6.61
N GLY A 71 18.53 9.95 -7.93
CA GLY A 71 19.39 10.67 -8.87
C GLY A 71 19.38 12.18 -8.64
N GLU A 72 18.20 12.75 -8.40
CA GLU A 72 18.01 14.17 -8.09
C GLU A 72 18.62 14.59 -6.74
N ILE A 73 18.56 13.72 -5.73
CA ILE A 73 19.19 13.92 -4.43
C ILE A 73 20.72 13.92 -4.58
N LYS A 74 21.30 12.96 -5.32
CA LYS A 74 22.76 12.85 -5.54
C LYS A 74 23.36 14.09 -6.20
N LYS A 75 22.61 14.78 -7.06
CA LYS A 75 23.05 16.03 -7.72
C LYS A 75 23.18 17.20 -6.74
N ARG A 76 22.55 17.14 -5.57
CA ARG A 76 22.44 18.27 -4.64
C ARG A 76 23.35 18.01 -3.42
N PRO A 77 24.42 18.80 -3.21
CA PRO A 77 25.41 18.55 -2.15
C PRO A 77 24.89 18.73 -0.71
N ARG A 78 23.67 19.28 -0.57
CA ARG A 78 22.98 19.48 0.73
C ARG A 78 22.22 18.25 1.20
N PHE A 79 22.16 17.20 0.39
CA PHE A 79 21.47 15.97 0.74
C PHE A 79 22.44 14.81 0.70
N GLN A 80 22.37 13.97 1.72
CA GLN A 80 23.17 12.76 1.82
C GLN A 80 22.23 11.57 1.93
N LEU A 81 22.41 10.60 1.03
CA LEU A 81 21.69 9.32 1.10
C LEU A 81 22.23 8.51 2.27
N VAL A 82 21.31 7.93 3.05
CA VAL A 82 21.64 7.06 4.19
C VAL A 82 21.89 5.63 3.70
N LEU A 83 21.13 5.19 2.69
CA LEU A 83 21.22 3.88 2.05
C LEU A 83 21.13 4.05 0.53
N GLU A 84 21.91 3.26 -0.20
CA GLU A 84 22.06 3.41 -1.65
C GLU A 84 21.16 2.45 -2.46
N GLU A 85 20.70 1.34 -1.87
CA GLU A 85 20.02 0.25 -2.57
C GLU A 85 18.58 -0.02 -2.08
N LEU A 86 17.78 1.03 -1.93
CA LEU A 86 16.38 0.83 -1.51
C LEU A 86 15.41 1.56 -2.43
N SER A 87 14.26 0.92 -2.68
CA SER A 87 13.06 1.55 -3.26
C SER A 87 12.46 2.64 -2.39
N VAL A 88 13.04 2.88 -1.22
CA VAL A 88 12.69 3.93 -0.27
C VAL A 88 13.89 4.85 -0.13
N ALA A 89 13.79 6.06 -0.66
CA ALA A 89 14.83 7.07 -0.55
C ALA A 89 14.87 7.62 0.89
N ILE A 90 15.87 7.21 1.67
CA ILE A 90 16.14 7.77 3.00
C ILE A 90 17.32 8.74 2.87
N PHE A 91 17.08 10.02 3.10
CA PHE A 91 18.11 11.06 3.00
C PHE A 91 18.10 12.00 4.20
N LYS A 92 19.28 12.55 4.51
CA LYS A 92 19.46 13.62 5.49
C LYS A 92 19.70 14.93 4.77
N ALA A 93 18.95 15.96 5.16
CA ALA A 93 19.19 17.33 4.70
C ALA A 93 20.19 18.02 5.64
N THR A 94 21.34 18.45 5.13
CA THR A 94 22.29 19.29 5.87
C THR A 94 21.97 20.75 5.62
N CYS A 95 21.43 21.43 6.64
CA CYS A 95 21.12 22.85 6.55
C CYS A 95 22.39 23.68 6.80
N ARG A 96 23.01 24.20 5.74
CA ARG A 96 23.75 25.47 5.81
C ARG A 96 22.92 26.52 5.06
N ARG A 97 22.08 27.25 5.82
CA ARG A 97 21.21 28.34 5.37
C ARG A 97 20.03 27.87 4.47
N VAL A 98 18.81 28.14 4.94
CA VAL A 98 17.54 27.71 4.34
C VAL A 98 17.43 28.22 2.89
N ALA A 99 17.51 27.33 1.91
CA ALA A 99 16.98 27.61 0.57
C ALA A 99 15.82 26.66 0.35
N ILE A 100 14.62 27.24 0.38
CA ILE A 100 13.32 26.62 0.08
C ILE A 100 13.45 25.89 -1.26
N LEU A 101 13.07 24.61 -1.34
CA LEU A 101 12.99 23.92 -2.63
C LEU A 101 12.02 24.72 -3.53
N PRO A 102 12.38 25.07 -4.78
CA PRO A 102 11.41 25.62 -5.70
C PRO A 102 10.32 24.57 -5.91
N THR A 103 9.09 24.94 -5.56
CA THR A 103 7.88 24.12 -5.52
C THR A 103 7.40 23.62 -6.88
N THR A 104 8.16 23.86 -7.95
CA THR A 104 7.77 23.55 -9.33
C THR A 104 8.04 22.08 -9.74
N GLU A 105 9.05 21.42 -9.17
CA GLU A 105 9.36 20.01 -9.53
C GLU A 105 8.57 18.98 -8.71
N LEU A 106 8.20 19.29 -7.47
CA LEU A 106 7.35 18.41 -6.65
C LEU A 106 5.91 18.34 -7.21
N ALA A 107 5.42 19.43 -7.81
CA ALA A 107 4.11 19.44 -8.46
C ALA A 107 4.02 18.45 -9.64
N LEU A 108 5.13 18.26 -10.38
CA LEU A 108 5.24 17.29 -11.47
C LEU A 108 5.12 15.85 -10.95
N ILE A 109 5.74 15.54 -9.80
CA ILE A 109 5.66 14.22 -9.17
C ILE A 109 4.23 13.93 -8.69
N VAL A 110 3.55 14.90 -8.05
CA VAL A 110 2.15 14.73 -7.60
C VAL A 110 1.19 14.55 -8.78
N THR A 111 1.43 15.24 -9.90
CA THR A 111 0.59 15.12 -11.12
C THR A 111 0.79 13.78 -11.84
N GLN A 112 1.99 13.18 -11.76
CA GLN A 112 2.24 11.83 -12.30
C GLN A 112 1.73 10.70 -11.38
N LEU A 113 1.63 10.94 -10.07
CA LEU A 113 1.09 9.97 -9.11
C LEU A 113 -0.45 9.89 -9.14
N PHE A 114 -1.12 10.94 -9.62
CA PHE A 114 -2.55 10.97 -9.88
C PHE A 114 -2.83 11.52 -11.29
N PRO A 115 -2.71 10.71 -12.35
CA PRO A 115 -3.30 11.09 -13.62
C PRO A 115 -4.81 11.13 -13.40
N CYS A 116 -5.35 12.31 -13.14
CA CYS A 116 -6.77 12.58 -13.33
C CYS A 116 -7.03 12.32 -14.80
N THR A 117 -7.47 11.11 -15.12
CA THR A 117 -7.99 10.78 -16.44
C THR A 117 -9.12 11.74 -16.71
N GLN A 118 -8.93 12.66 -17.66
CA GLN A 118 -9.97 13.54 -18.18
C GLN A 118 -11.05 12.75 -18.94
N SER A 119 -11.75 11.86 -18.25
CA SER A 119 -13.03 11.32 -18.68
C SER A 119 -14.02 11.62 -17.56
N ASN A 120 -14.97 12.51 -17.85
CA ASN A 120 -16.04 13.00 -16.99
C ASN A 120 -16.97 11.90 -16.43
N THR A 121 -16.47 10.98 -15.63
CA THR A 121 -17.27 10.02 -14.85
C THR A 121 -16.62 9.76 -13.49
N CYS A 122 -16.37 10.83 -12.73
CA CYS A 122 -16.33 10.67 -11.28
C CYS A 122 -17.77 10.47 -10.80
N LEU A 123 -18.24 9.21 -10.76
CA LEU A 123 -19.33 8.87 -9.86
C LEU A 123 -18.81 9.15 -8.44
N ALA A 124 -19.42 10.14 -7.80
CA ALA A 124 -19.44 10.24 -6.36
C ALA A 124 -19.94 8.90 -5.79
N ALA A 125 -19.14 8.31 -4.91
CA ALA A 125 -19.67 7.48 -3.84
C ALA A 125 -20.25 8.40 -2.76
#